data_AF-A0A7R9AJP9-F1
#
_entry.id   AF-A0A7R9AJP9-F1
#
_cell.length_a   1.000
_cell.length_b   1.000
_cell.length_c   1.000
_cell.angle_alpha   90.00
_cell.angle_beta   90.00
_cell.angle_gamma   90.00
#
_symmetry.space_group_name_H-M   'P 1'
#
loop_
_entity.id
_entity.type
_entity.pdbx_description
1 polymer ?
#
loop_
_entity_poly.entity_id
_entity_poly.type
_entity_poly.pdbx_seq_one_letter_code
_entity_poly.pdbx_strand_id
1 'polypeptide(L)'
;MGVELVSGVDLVTKDDKVFMQTTKGLQQIDVIYRRIDDTFLDPVAFNPASMLGVPGIFNAYKKGNIAMANAPGTGVADDKAVYAYVPKLIKYFLNEEPILDNVPTYLARNEEDRKYILDNIEELVVKETNSAGGYGMMIGPKSTKEEHATFRNLVKNNPDNYIAQPTLSLSTVPSWIDDHLEPRHVDLRPYILYGEDIEVIPGALTRVALKKGSLVVNSSQGGGSKDTWVLY
;
A
#
# COMPACT_ATOMS: atom_id res chain seq x y z
N MET A 1 9.48 -3.53 -21.34
CA MET A 1 10.29 -4.58 -20.67
C MET A 1 10.74 -5.66 -21.64
N GLY A 2 9.90 -6.12 -22.59
CA GLY A 2 10.33 -7.16 -23.53
C GLY A 2 10.63 -8.50 -22.84
N VAL A 3 9.97 -8.75 -21.72
CA VAL A 3 10.07 -9.99 -20.94
C VAL A 3 8.79 -10.81 -21.12
N GLU A 4 8.88 -12.11 -20.88
CA GLU A 4 7.74 -13.03 -20.96
C GLU A 4 6.68 -12.72 -19.89
N LEU A 5 5.41 -12.76 -20.30
CA LEU A 5 4.28 -12.74 -19.38
C LEU A 5 3.83 -14.17 -19.14
N VAL A 6 3.95 -14.62 -17.90
CA VAL A 6 3.64 -15.99 -17.50
C VAL A 6 2.59 -16.01 -16.39
N SER A 7 1.84 -17.09 -16.33
CA SER A 7 0.95 -17.46 -15.24
C SER A 7 1.52 -18.68 -14.49
N GLY A 8 0.94 -19.01 -13.32
CA GLY A 8 1.43 -20.14 -12.52
C GLY A 8 1.45 -21.47 -13.26
N VAL A 9 0.55 -21.69 -14.23
CA VAL A 9 0.49 -22.92 -15.02
C VAL A 9 1.59 -23.03 -16.07
N ASP A 10 2.19 -21.90 -16.47
CA ASP A 10 3.29 -21.86 -17.43
C ASP A 10 4.63 -22.24 -16.76
N LEU A 11 4.64 -22.30 -15.44
CA LEU A 11 5.84 -22.50 -14.62
C LEU A 11 5.81 -23.83 -13.90
N VAL A 12 6.99 -24.44 -13.75
CA VAL A 12 7.17 -25.65 -12.97
C VAL A 12 8.42 -25.54 -12.11
N THR A 13 8.38 -26.11 -10.92
CA THR A 13 9.57 -26.28 -10.09
C THR A 13 10.14 -27.68 -10.26
N LYS A 14 11.45 -27.76 -10.43
CA LYS A 14 12.19 -29.02 -10.52
C LYS A 14 13.55 -28.85 -9.90
N ASP A 15 13.93 -29.76 -9.00
CA ASP A 15 15.22 -29.71 -8.28
C ASP A 15 15.48 -28.35 -7.63
N ASP A 16 14.43 -27.78 -7.02
CA ASP A 16 14.41 -26.44 -6.40
C ASP A 16 14.78 -25.28 -7.33
N LYS A 17 14.63 -25.45 -8.64
CA LYS A 17 14.75 -24.40 -9.65
C LYS A 17 13.41 -24.21 -10.34
N VAL A 18 13.20 -23.02 -10.90
CA VAL A 18 11.96 -22.64 -11.58
C VAL A 18 12.19 -22.62 -13.08
N PHE A 19 11.26 -23.19 -13.83
CA PHE A 19 11.34 -23.28 -15.28
C PHE A 19 10.03 -22.81 -15.91
N MET A 20 10.14 -22.10 -17.03
CA MET A 20 9.06 -21.87 -17.97
C MET A 20 8.91 -23.08 -18.90
N GLN A 21 7.68 -23.52 -19.12
CA GLN A 21 7.36 -24.56 -20.09
C GLN A 21 7.27 -23.95 -21.49
N THR A 22 8.10 -24.43 -22.42
CA THR A 22 8.07 -24.00 -23.82
C THR A 22 7.92 -25.20 -24.75
N THR A 23 7.58 -24.96 -26.01
CA THR A 23 7.53 -26.01 -27.05
C THR A 23 8.88 -26.68 -27.31
N LYS A 24 9.99 -26.01 -26.95
CA LYS A 24 11.35 -26.54 -27.09
C LYS A 24 11.88 -27.22 -25.81
N GLY A 25 11.07 -27.24 -24.76
CA GLY A 25 11.44 -27.79 -23.45
C GLY A 25 11.42 -26.75 -22.33
N LEU A 26 12.03 -27.11 -21.21
CA LEU A 26 12.08 -26.27 -20.01
C LEU A 26 13.17 -25.21 -20.15
N GLN A 27 12.82 -23.95 -19.91
CA GLN A 27 13.75 -22.83 -19.85
C GLN A 27 13.81 -22.31 -18.42
N GLN A 28 14.99 -22.31 -17.80
CA GLN A 28 15.15 -21.86 -16.43
C GLN A 28 14.84 -20.36 -16.31
N ILE A 29 14.19 -19.97 -15.21
CA ILE A 29 13.94 -18.57 -14.84
C ILE A 29 14.78 -18.22 -13.62
N ASP A 30 15.59 -17.18 -13.75
CA ASP A 30 16.46 -16.71 -12.66
C ASP A 30 15.83 -15.57 -11.85
N VAL A 31 14.93 -14.79 -12.47
CA VAL A 31 14.25 -13.64 -11.85
C VAL A 31 12.78 -13.59 -12.23
N ILE A 32 11.90 -13.39 -11.26
CA ILE A 32 10.46 -13.13 -11.49
C ILE A 32 10.07 -11.77 -10.93
N TYR A 33 9.54 -10.90 -11.81
CA TYR A 33 8.75 -9.76 -11.40
C TYR A 33 7.31 -10.20 -11.13
N ARG A 34 6.99 -10.47 -9.87
CA ARG A 34 5.70 -11.03 -9.48
C ARG A 34 4.64 -9.95 -9.38
N ARG A 35 3.42 -10.28 -9.82
CA ARG A 35 2.22 -9.45 -9.69
C ARG A 35 1.09 -10.18 -8.95
N ILE A 36 1.49 -11.08 -8.03
CA ILE A 36 0.63 -11.93 -7.22
C ILE A 36 1.06 -11.75 -5.75
N ASP A 37 0.09 -11.69 -4.84
CA ASP A 37 0.34 -11.58 -3.40
C ASP A 37 0.98 -12.84 -2.82
N ASP A 38 1.70 -12.68 -1.71
CA ASP A 38 2.47 -13.77 -1.05
C ASP A 38 1.60 -14.98 -0.74
N THR A 39 0.39 -14.76 -0.24
CA THR A 39 -0.57 -15.81 0.11
C THR A 39 -0.88 -16.75 -1.06
N PHE A 40 -0.85 -16.25 -2.29
CA PHE A 40 -1.17 -17.02 -3.49
C PHE A 40 0.07 -17.53 -4.23
N LEU A 41 1.29 -17.18 -3.80
CA LEU A 41 2.55 -17.45 -4.50
C LEU A 41 2.90 -18.95 -4.61
N ASP A 42 2.70 -19.70 -3.54
CA ASP A 42 3.07 -21.12 -3.45
C ASP A 42 2.03 -21.88 -2.60
N PRO A 43 1.23 -22.77 -3.19
CA PRO A 43 0.22 -23.51 -2.44
C PRO A 43 0.81 -24.50 -1.43
N VAL A 44 2.09 -24.88 -1.56
CA VAL A 44 2.76 -25.79 -0.60
C VAL A 44 3.20 -25.02 0.64
N ALA A 45 3.55 -23.75 0.51
CA ALA A 45 4.06 -22.93 1.62
C ALA A 45 3.01 -22.01 2.25
N PHE A 46 2.02 -21.54 1.47
CA PHE A 46 1.07 -20.53 1.89
C PHE A 46 -0.37 -21.05 1.84
N ASN A 47 -1.21 -20.59 0.89
CA ASN A 47 -2.60 -21.03 0.74
C ASN A 47 -2.70 -22.29 -0.12
N PRO A 48 -3.05 -23.47 0.44
CA PRO A 48 -3.17 -24.72 -0.32
C PRO A 48 -4.26 -24.70 -1.40
N ALA A 49 -5.22 -23.78 -1.31
CA ALA A 49 -6.27 -23.59 -2.31
C ALA A 49 -5.86 -22.61 -3.43
N SER A 50 -4.65 -22.04 -3.39
CA SER A 50 -4.18 -21.15 -4.46
C SER A 50 -4.00 -21.91 -5.77
N MET A 51 -4.63 -21.39 -6.82
CA MET A 51 -4.46 -21.84 -8.21
C MET A 51 -3.63 -20.87 -9.05
N LEU A 52 -3.12 -19.79 -8.43
CA LEU A 52 -2.40 -18.72 -9.13
C LEU A 52 -0.88 -18.92 -9.11
N GLY A 53 -0.37 -19.48 -8.02
CA GLY A 53 1.05 -19.63 -7.75
C GLY A 53 1.67 -20.86 -8.38
N VAL A 54 2.92 -21.14 -7.98
CA VAL A 54 3.71 -22.28 -8.48
C VAL A 54 4.12 -23.14 -7.28
N PRO A 55 3.68 -24.40 -7.19
CA PRO A 55 4.07 -25.28 -6.10
C PRO A 55 5.59 -25.36 -5.94
N GLY A 56 6.11 -25.14 -4.73
CA GLY A 56 7.54 -25.25 -4.41
C GLY A 56 8.41 -24.04 -4.77
N ILE A 57 7.84 -22.99 -5.37
CA ILE A 57 8.60 -21.80 -5.80
C ILE A 57 9.20 -21.05 -4.61
N PHE A 58 8.54 -21.08 -3.44
CA PHE A 58 9.06 -20.46 -2.25
C PHE A 58 10.27 -21.23 -1.70
N ASN A 59 10.33 -22.54 -1.90
CA ASN A 59 11.52 -23.32 -1.55
C ASN A 59 12.72 -22.99 -2.46
N ALA A 60 12.46 -22.83 -3.77
CA ALA A 60 13.48 -22.37 -4.72
C ALA A 60 14.03 -20.98 -4.33
N TYR A 61 13.15 -20.05 -3.95
CA TYR A 61 13.53 -18.73 -3.46
C TYR A 61 14.42 -18.80 -2.21
N LYS A 62 14.02 -19.57 -1.19
CA LYS A 62 14.81 -19.74 0.04
C LYS A 62 16.20 -20.34 -0.21
N LYS A 63 16.35 -21.16 -1.26
CA LYS A 63 17.64 -21.74 -1.67
C LYS A 63 18.49 -20.81 -2.54
N GLY A 64 18.00 -19.61 -2.86
CA GLY A 64 18.70 -18.64 -3.72
C GLY A 64 18.71 -19.02 -5.19
N ASN A 65 17.83 -19.93 -5.63
CA ASN A 65 17.76 -20.39 -7.01
C ASN A 65 16.88 -19.50 -7.90
N ILE A 66 16.20 -18.51 -7.31
CA ILE A 66 15.40 -17.52 -8.01
C ILE A 66 15.32 -16.21 -7.21
N ALA A 67 15.43 -15.08 -7.89
CA ALA A 67 15.14 -13.76 -7.32
C ALA A 67 13.69 -13.35 -7.60
N MET A 68 13.05 -12.66 -6.64
CA MET A 68 11.68 -12.18 -6.78
C MET A 68 11.61 -10.67 -6.53
N ALA A 69 10.93 -9.96 -7.42
CA ALA A 69 10.63 -8.55 -7.28
C ALA A 69 9.10 -8.34 -7.20
N ASN A 70 8.53 -7.82 -6.11
CA ASN A 70 9.16 -7.59 -4.81
C ASN A 70 9.45 -8.91 -4.08
N ALA A 71 10.36 -8.89 -3.09
CA ALA A 71 10.59 -10.05 -2.23
C ALA A 71 9.31 -10.46 -1.48
N PRO A 72 9.11 -11.75 -1.15
CA PRO A 72 8.07 -12.16 -0.19
C PRO A 72 8.32 -11.51 1.19
N GLY A 73 7.25 -11.12 1.87
CA GLY A 73 7.27 -10.56 3.22
C GLY A 73 7.34 -9.03 3.31
N THR A 74 7.42 -8.30 2.19
CA THR A 74 7.50 -6.83 2.21
C THR A 74 6.28 -6.15 2.84
N GLY A 75 5.15 -6.84 2.94
CA GLY A 75 3.93 -6.32 3.56
C GLY A 75 4.10 -5.87 5.01
N VAL A 76 5.06 -6.43 5.76
CA VAL A 76 5.34 -5.97 7.13
C VAL A 76 5.85 -4.52 7.18
N ALA A 77 6.59 -4.08 6.16
CA ALA A 77 7.17 -2.75 6.13
C ALA A 77 6.16 -1.65 5.75
N ASP A 78 5.11 -2.01 5.00
CA ASP A 78 4.03 -1.11 4.58
C ASP A 78 2.77 -1.23 5.47
N ASP A 79 2.88 -1.95 6.59
CA ASP A 79 1.80 -2.06 7.56
C ASP A 79 1.52 -0.71 8.23
N LYS A 80 0.23 -0.40 8.47
CA LYS A 80 -0.18 0.89 9.05
C LYS A 80 0.41 1.14 10.43
N ALA A 81 0.66 0.10 11.22
CA ALA A 81 1.31 0.26 12.52
C ALA A 81 2.81 0.55 12.36
N VAL A 82 3.47 -0.04 11.36
CA VAL A 82 4.89 0.20 11.05
C VAL A 82 5.10 1.59 10.44
N TYR A 83 4.15 2.08 9.64
CA TYR A 83 4.15 3.43 9.06
C TYR A 83 4.44 4.51 10.12
N ALA A 84 3.82 4.43 11.30
CA ALA A 84 4.04 5.41 12.38
C ALA A 84 5.49 5.46 12.89
N TYR A 85 6.29 4.41 12.65
CA TYR A 85 7.69 4.34 13.08
C TYR A 85 8.69 4.71 11.99
N VAL A 86 8.28 4.89 10.72
CA VAL A 86 9.19 5.20 9.60
C VAL A 86 10.14 6.37 9.91
N PRO A 87 9.69 7.51 10.51
CA PRO A 87 10.60 8.58 10.91
C PRO A 87 11.69 8.13 11.89
N LYS A 88 11.36 7.23 12.83
CA LYS A 88 12.32 6.66 13.78
C LYS A 88 13.25 5.66 13.10
N LEU A 89 12.76 4.90 12.12
CA LEU A 89 13.59 3.98 11.33
C LEU A 89 14.63 4.74 10.49
N ILE A 90 14.25 5.85 9.87
CA ILE A 90 15.17 6.74 9.14
C ILE A 90 16.30 7.20 10.07
N LYS A 91 15.95 7.74 11.25
CA LYS A 91 16.95 8.15 12.25
C LYS A 91 17.82 6.98 12.72
N TYR A 92 17.23 5.82 12.95
CA TYR A 92 17.97 4.66 13.47
C TYR A 92 18.95 4.07 12.45
N PHE A 93 18.52 3.87 11.20
CA PHE A 93 19.33 3.21 10.17
C PHE A 93 20.24 4.16 9.39
N LEU A 94 19.81 5.40 9.17
CA LEU A 94 20.54 6.38 8.35
C LEU A 94 21.21 7.47 9.20
N ASN A 95 20.82 7.62 10.47
CA ASN A 95 21.26 8.72 11.33
C ASN A 95 20.96 10.10 10.70
N GLU A 96 19.82 10.20 10.03
CA GLU A 96 19.33 11.39 9.32
C GLU A 96 17.94 11.80 9.81
N GLU A 97 17.56 13.05 9.56
CA GLU A 97 16.19 13.52 9.75
C GLU A 97 15.35 13.24 8.49
N PRO A 98 14.07 12.83 8.62
CA PRO A 98 13.20 12.63 7.48
C PRO A 98 13.06 13.90 6.63
N ILE A 99 13.30 13.78 5.32
CA ILE A 99 13.09 14.89 4.38
C ILE A 99 11.59 15.09 4.10
N LEU A 100 10.83 13.99 4.07
CA LEU A 100 9.38 13.98 3.90
C LEU A 100 8.73 13.57 5.22
N ASP A 101 7.85 14.44 5.72
CA ASP A 101 7.11 14.16 6.94
C ASP A 101 6.04 13.10 6.73
N ASN A 102 5.92 12.21 7.71
CA ASN A 102 4.75 11.36 7.81
C ASN A 102 3.55 12.17 8.30
N VAL A 103 2.36 11.73 7.90
CA VAL A 103 1.12 12.19 8.52
C VAL A 103 1.15 11.77 10.00
N PRO A 104 0.94 12.69 10.96
CA PRO A 104 0.84 12.35 12.37
C PRO A 104 -0.16 11.21 12.57
N THR A 105 0.33 10.09 13.10
CA THR A 105 -0.45 8.85 13.23
C THR A 105 -0.41 8.40 14.67
N TYR A 106 -1.57 8.44 15.32
CA TYR A 106 -1.77 8.00 16.69
C TYR A 106 -2.12 6.52 16.71
N LEU A 107 -1.42 5.73 17.51
CA LEU A 107 -1.64 4.30 17.63
C LEU A 107 -2.48 4.02 18.88
N ALA A 108 -3.72 3.53 18.74
CA ALA A 108 -4.58 3.33 19.92
C ALA A 108 -4.05 2.26 20.90
N ARG A 109 -3.09 1.42 20.50
CA ARG A 109 -2.37 0.53 21.41
C ARG A 109 -1.50 1.25 22.44
N ASN A 110 -1.00 2.46 22.11
CA ASN A 110 -0.28 3.31 23.04
C ASN A 110 -1.30 4.05 23.92
N GLU A 111 -1.12 4.02 25.24
CA GLU A 111 -2.06 4.61 26.19
C GLU A 111 -2.22 6.12 26.02
N GLU A 112 -1.13 6.85 25.79
CA GLU A 112 -1.15 8.31 25.60
C GLU A 112 -1.89 8.68 24.30
N ASP A 113 -1.54 8.00 23.21
CA ASP A 113 -2.20 8.16 21.91
C ASP A 113 -3.68 7.81 22.00
N ARG A 114 -4.02 6.69 22.66
CA ARG A 114 -5.42 6.28 22.85
C ARG A 114 -6.22 7.33 23.59
N LYS A 115 -5.66 7.90 24.65
CA LYS A 115 -6.32 8.98 25.39
C LYS A 115 -6.57 10.17 24.47
N TYR A 116 -5.55 10.59 23.71
CA TYR A 116 -5.68 11.68 22.74
C TYR A 116 -6.76 11.40 21.67
N ILE A 117 -6.76 10.19 21.10
CA ILE A 117 -7.75 9.75 20.10
C ILE A 117 -9.16 9.85 20.67
N LEU A 118 -9.36 9.33 21.88
CA LEU A 118 -10.66 9.38 22.52
C LEU A 118 -11.04 10.85 22.76
N ASP A 119 -10.19 11.64 23.41
CA ASP A 119 -10.54 13.02 23.77
C ASP A 119 -10.84 13.90 22.54
N ASN A 120 -10.17 13.67 21.40
CA ASN A 120 -10.25 14.52 20.20
C ASN A 120 -10.88 13.82 18.98
N ILE A 121 -11.68 12.76 19.18
CA ILE A 121 -12.16 11.90 18.09
C ILE A 121 -12.94 12.65 16.99
N GLU A 122 -13.51 13.80 17.34
CA GLU A 122 -14.34 14.65 16.49
C GLU A 122 -13.52 15.39 15.42
N GLU A 123 -12.21 15.52 15.61
CA GLU A 123 -11.28 16.20 14.70
C GLU A 123 -10.43 15.22 13.87
N LEU A 124 -10.48 13.94 14.25
CA LEU A 124 -9.63 12.89 13.72
C LEU A 124 -10.37 12.01 12.71
N VAL A 125 -9.59 11.37 11.84
CA VAL A 125 -10.02 10.24 11.02
C VAL A 125 -9.55 8.97 11.69
N VAL A 126 -10.48 8.15 12.18
CA VAL A 126 -10.18 6.87 12.85
C VAL A 126 -10.37 5.74 11.85
N LYS A 127 -9.40 4.82 11.77
CA LYS A 127 -9.37 3.72 10.79
C LYS A 127 -8.91 2.43 11.47
N GLU A 128 -9.42 1.30 10.98
CA GLU A 128 -8.86 0.00 11.35
C GLU A 128 -7.48 -0.23 10.74
N THR A 129 -6.57 -0.84 11.51
CA THR A 129 -5.18 -1.11 11.11
C THR A 129 -5.13 -2.06 9.90
N ASN A 130 -5.91 -3.14 9.92
CA ASN A 130 -5.83 -4.24 8.94
C ASN A 130 -6.82 -4.13 7.76
N SER A 131 -7.69 -3.10 7.72
CA SER A 131 -8.74 -3.00 6.70
C SER A 131 -8.27 -2.24 5.45
N ALA A 132 -8.69 -2.71 4.26
CA ALA A 132 -8.46 -2.08 2.97
C ALA A 132 -9.75 -1.47 2.38
N GLY A 133 -9.63 -0.48 1.49
CA GLY A 133 -10.77 0.02 0.71
C GLY A 133 -11.74 0.99 1.42
N GLY A 134 -11.37 1.54 2.58
CA GLY A 134 -12.17 2.58 3.26
C GLY A 134 -13.31 2.08 4.14
N TYR A 135 -13.50 0.77 4.25
CA TYR A 135 -14.38 0.15 5.26
C TYR A 135 -13.74 0.22 6.65
N GLY A 136 -14.54 0.39 7.71
CA GLY A 136 -14.03 0.53 9.08
C GLY A 136 -13.35 1.87 9.37
N MET A 137 -13.83 2.95 8.75
CA MET A 137 -13.30 4.31 8.90
C MET A 137 -14.40 5.29 9.32
N MET A 138 -14.04 6.25 10.18
CA MET A 138 -14.88 7.35 10.61
C MET A 138 -14.12 8.67 10.40
N ILE A 139 -14.81 9.67 9.85
CA ILE A 139 -14.26 11.00 9.61
C ILE A 139 -14.90 11.94 10.63
N GLY A 140 -14.21 12.21 11.73
CA GLY A 140 -14.71 12.96 12.88
C GLY A 140 -15.56 14.18 12.49
N PRO A 141 -15.02 15.12 11.68
CA PRO A 141 -15.75 16.35 11.34
C PRO A 141 -17.02 16.16 10.49
N LYS A 142 -17.20 14.98 9.88
CA LYS A 142 -18.35 14.64 9.03
C LYS A 142 -19.26 13.59 9.66
N SER A 143 -18.94 13.14 10.88
CA SER A 143 -19.66 12.08 11.58
C SER A 143 -20.60 12.61 12.64
N THR A 144 -21.64 11.82 12.96
CA THR A 144 -22.60 12.18 14.00
C THR A 144 -22.07 11.86 15.40
N LYS A 145 -22.71 12.40 16.44
CA LYS A 145 -22.35 12.12 17.83
C LYS A 145 -22.50 10.64 18.18
N GLU A 146 -23.48 9.96 17.59
CA GLU A 146 -23.72 8.53 17.75
C GLU A 146 -22.59 7.70 17.12
N GLU A 147 -22.11 8.10 15.94
CA GLU A 147 -20.96 7.48 15.30
C GLU A 147 -19.68 7.69 16.11
N HIS A 148 -19.46 8.89 16.65
CA HIS A 148 -18.34 9.17 17.55
C HIS A 148 -18.39 8.27 18.79
N ALA A 149 -19.55 8.14 19.44
CA ALA A 149 -19.71 7.27 20.60
C ALA A 149 -19.43 5.80 20.27
N THR A 150 -19.88 5.35 19.09
CA THR A 150 -19.64 4.00 18.59
C THR A 150 -18.14 3.74 18.43
N PHE A 151 -17.44 4.63 17.72
CA PHE A 151 -15.99 4.48 17.50
C PHE A 151 -15.17 4.63 18.79
N ARG A 152 -15.59 5.47 19.74
CA ARG A 152 -14.96 5.52 21.08
C ARG A 152 -15.02 4.16 21.76
N ASN A 153 -16.14 3.45 21.67
CA ASN A 153 -16.27 2.11 22.26
C ASN A 153 -15.44 1.07 21.52
N LEU A 154 -15.41 1.11 20.18
CA LEU A 154 -14.58 0.21 19.37
C LEU A 154 -13.09 0.36 19.70
N VAL A 155 -12.59 1.60 19.74
CA VAL A 155 -11.20 1.91 20.08
C VAL A 155 -10.85 1.49 21.51
N LYS A 156 -11.76 1.67 22.48
CA LYS A 156 -11.54 1.22 23.87
C LYS A 156 -11.45 -0.30 23.99
N ASN A 157 -12.32 -1.01 23.28
CA ASN A 157 -12.45 -2.46 23.41
C ASN A 157 -11.41 -3.24 22.59
N ASN A 158 -10.87 -2.65 21.52
CA ASN A 158 -9.86 -3.29 20.68
C ASN A 158 -8.79 -2.30 20.19
N PRO A 159 -8.00 -1.72 21.11
CA PRO A 159 -7.07 -0.63 20.78
C PRO A 159 -5.99 -1.03 19.75
N ASP A 160 -5.59 -2.29 19.70
CA ASP A 160 -4.56 -2.76 18.75
C ASP A 160 -5.02 -2.69 17.28
N ASN A 161 -6.33 -2.69 17.05
CA ASN A 161 -6.91 -2.70 15.72
C ASN A 161 -7.22 -1.30 15.18
N TYR A 162 -6.90 -0.22 15.90
CA TYR A 162 -7.23 1.14 15.46
C TYR A 162 -6.04 2.09 15.45
N ILE A 163 -6.04 2.98 14.45
CA ILE A 163 -5.19 4.16 14.37
C ILE A 163 -6.03 5.40 14.12
N ALA A 164 -5.50 6.57 14.44
CA ALA A 164 -6.12 7.84 14.07
C ALA A 164 -5.12 8.80 13.43
N GLN A 165 -5.61 9.65 12.55
CA GLN A 165 -4.84 10.68 11.86
C GLN A 165 -5.64 11.99 11.85
N PRO A 166 -5.00 13.16 11.83
CA PRO A 166 -5.70 14.42 11.64
C PRO A 166 -6.39 14.45 10.27
N THR A 167 -7.48 15.21 10.18
CA THR A 167 -8.12 15.45 8.88
C THR A 167 -7.19 16.29 8.01
N LEU A 168 -6.69 15.70 6.92
CA LEU A 168 -5.78 16.39 6.01
C LEU A 168 -6.53 17.25 5.00
N SER A 169 -6.08 18.48 4.81
CA SER A 169 -6.45 19.30 3.67
C SER A 169 -5.60 18.92 2.47
N LEU A 170 -6.13 18.05 1.60
CA LEU A 170 -5.46 17.71 0.35
C LEU A 170 -5.35 18.94 -0.57
N SER A 171 -4.21 19.09 -1.23
CA SER A 171 -4.03 20.08 -2.29
C SER A 171 -5.03 19.86 -3.43
N THR A 172 -5.27 20.89 -4.23
CA THR A 172 -6.18 20.80 -5.37
C THR A 172 -5.50 21.19 -6.68
N VAL A 173 -5.96 20.59 -7.78
CA VAL A 173 -5.54 20.92 -9.14
C VAL A 173 -6.74 21.34 -9.98
N PRO A 174 -6.57 22.26 -10.96
CA PRO A 174 -7.62 22.59 -11.91
C PRO A 174 -8.05 21.35 -12.70
N SER A 175 -9.35 21.08 -12.71
CA SER A 175 -9.94 19.95 -13.42
C SER A 175 -11.12 20.43 -14.24
N TRP A 176 -11.19 19.97 -15.50
CA TRP A 176 -12.28 20.29 -16.40
C TRP A 176 -13.49 19.43 -16.05
N ILE A 177 -14.55 20.04 -15.56
CA ILE A 177 -15.79 19.40 -15.11
C ILE A 177 -16.94 20.21 -15.68
N ASP A 178 -17.92 19.57 -16.33
CA ASP A 178 -19.14 20.22 -16.84
C ASP A 178 -18.86 21.56 -17.57
N ASP A 179 -17.93 21.54 -18.52
CA ASP A 179 -17.51 22.68 -19.36
C ASP A 179 -16.91 23.90 -18.64
N HIS A 180 -16.37 23.72 -17.44
CA HIS A 180 -15.60 24.75 -16.75
C HIS A 180 -14.46 24.15 -15.91
N LEU A 181 -13.54 25.01 -15.46
CA LEU A 181 -12.46 24.62 -14.56
C LEU A 181 -12.92 24.73 -13.11
N GLU A 182 -12.79 23.63 -12.36
CA GLU A 182 -12.99 23.63 -10.91
C GLU A 182 -11.77 22.99 -10.19
N PRO A 183 -11.47 23.42 -8.95
CA PRO A 183 -10.48 22.74 -8.14
C PRO A 183 -10.98 21.34 -7.75
N ARG A 184 -10.09 20.35 -7.83
CA ARG A 184 -10.32 18.98 -7.34
C ARG A 184 -9.12 18.47 -6.55
N HIS A 185 -9.39 17.73 -5.49
CA HIS A 185 -8.33 17.16 -4.65
C HIS A 185 -7.51 16.14 -5.43
N VAL A 186 -6.20 16.14 -5.17
CA VAL A 186 -5.21 15.34 -5.89
C VAL A 186 -4.33 14.56 -4.91
N ASP A 187 -3.87 13.39 -5.33
CA ASP A 187 -2.70 12.75 -4.73
C ASP A 187 -1.67 12.34 -5.80
N LEU A 188 -0.43 12.15 -5.34
CA LEU A 188 0.71 11.84 -6.19
C LEU A 188 1.36 10.55 -5.72
N ARG A 189 1.58 9.61 -6.64
CA ARG A 189 2.28 8.35 -6.37
C ARG A 189 3.51 8.22 -7.27
N PRO A 190 4.69 8.67 -6.82
CA PRO A 190 5.95 8.36 -7.49
C PRO A 190 6.31 6.88 -7.29
N TYR A 191 7.25 6.39 -8.10
CA TYR A 191 7.78 5.04 -8.01
C TYR A 191 9.29 5.10 -7.81
N ILE A 192 9.75 4.52 -6.72
CA ILE A 192 11.17 4.40 -6.38
C ILE A 192 11.64 3.03 -6.86
N LEU A 193 12.69 3.00 -7.67
CA LEU A 193 13.35 1.78 -8.12
C LEU A 193 14.58 1.53 -7.25
N TYR A 194 14.64 0.33 -6.67
CA TYR A 194 15.76 -0.11 -5.84
C TYR A 194 16.46 -1.28 -6.53
N GLY A 195 17.68 -1.05 -7.00
CA GLY A 195 18.53 -2.04 -7.65
C GLY A 195 19.94 -2.00 -7.08
N GLU A 196 20.94 -1.87 -7.95
CA GLU A 196 22.31 -1.51 -7.53
C GLU A 196 22.34 -0.10 -6.93
N ASP A 197 21.61 0.83 -7.56
CA ASP A 197 21.35 2.18 -7.09
C ASP A 197 19.86 2.39 -6.75
N ILE A 198 19.56 3.51 -6.09
CA ILE A 198 18.20 3.97 -5.81
C ILE A 198 17.86 5.11 -6.75
N GLU A 199 16.84 4.92 -7.58
CA GLU A 199 16.40 5.91 -8.57
C GLU A 199 14.93 6.25 -8.42
N VAL A 200 14.60 7.52 -8.67
CA VAL A 200 13.21 8.00 -8.79
C VAL A 200 13.02 8.49 -10.21
N ILE A 201 12.11 7.84 -10.94
CA ILE A 201 11.78 8.25 -12.31
C ILE A 201 11.14 9.65 -12.25
N PRO A 202 11.48 10.60 -13.15
CA PRO A 202 10.86 11.93 -13.23
C PRO A 202 9.42 11.84 -13.76
N GLY A 203 8.54 11.25 -12.95
CA GLY A 203 7.14 10.98 -13.25
C GLY A 203 6.44 10.32 -12.07
N ALA A 204 5.12 10.36 -12.09
CA ALA A 204 4.29 9.76 -11.05
C ALA A 204 2.88 9.49 -11.57
N LEU A 205 2.17 8.59 -10.90
CA LEU A 205 0.73 8.47 -11.08
C LEU A 205 0.04 9.57 -10.27
N THR A 206 -0.54 10.55 -10.96
CA THR A 206 -1.42 11.56 -10.33
C THR A 206 -2.86 11.09 -10.38
N ARG A 207 -3.55 11.06 -9.24
CA ARG A 207 -4.99 10.72 -9.15
C ARG A 207 -5.79 11.91 -8.63
N VAL A 208 -7.00 12.07 -9.16
CA VAL A 208 -7.87 13.21 -8.89
C VAL A 208 -9.25 12.75 -8.44
N ALA A 209 -9.76 13.32 -7.36
CA ALA A 209 -11.12 13.10 -6.91
C ALA A 209 -12.09 13.91 -7.77
N LEU A 210 -12.83 13.28 -8.70
CA LEU A 210 -13.67 14.03 -9.65
C LEU A 210 -14.94 14.61 -9.01
N LYS A 211 -15.47 13.98 -7.96
CA LYS A 211 -16.63 14.49 -7.22
C LYS A 211 -16.26 15.71 -6.39
N LYS A 212 -17.02 16.80 -6.54
CA LYS A 212 -16.81 18.06 -5.81
C LYS A 212 -16.76 17.83 -4.29
N GLY A 213 -15.72 18.33 -3.63
CA GLY A 213 -15.48 18.21 -2.19
C GLY A 213 -15.13 16.79 -1.70
N SER A 214 -14.95 15.82 -2.60
CA SER A 214 -14.50 14.47 -2.25
C SER A 214 -12.99 14.44 -2.02
N LEU A 215 -12.57 13.72 -0.98
CA LEU A 215 -11.16 13.38 -0.74
C LEU A 215 -10.80 11.99 -1.32
N VAL A 216 -11.79 11.30 -1.91
CA VAL A 216 -11.62 9.95 -2.45
C VAL A 216 -11.10 10.06 -3.88
N VAL A 217 -9.81 9.74 -4.05
CA VAL A 217 -9.09 9.74 -5.34
C VAL A 217 -8.98 8.35 -5.97
N ASN A 218 -9.51 7.30 -5.32
CA ASN A 218 -9.40 5.94 -5.82
C ASN A 218 -10.22 5.74 -7.11
N SER A 219 -9.61 5.17 -8.14
CA SER A 219 -10.23 4.95 -9.45
C SER A 219 -11.48 4.07 -9.38
N SER A 220 -11.50 3.08 -8.48
CA SER A 220 -12.67 2.21 -8.27
C SER A 220 -13.89 2.94 -7.69
N GLN A 221 -13.71 4.16 -7.18
CA GLN A 221 -14.76 4.99 -6.59
C GLN A 221 -14.96 6.31 -7.37
N GLY A 222 -14.62 6.31 -8.66
CA GLY A 222 -14.82 7.47 -9.54
C GLY A 222 -13.69 8.49 -9.52
N GLY A 223 -12.49 8.11 -9.07
CA GLY A 223 -11.27 8.90 -9.23
C GLY A 223 -10.75 8.88 -10.68
N GLY A 224 -10.32 10.03 -11.17
CA GLY A 224 -9.63 10.17 -12.46
C GLY A 224 -8.11 10.15 -12.29
N SER A 225 -7.38 10.20 -13.40
CA SER A 225 -5.93 10.40 -13.41
C SER A 225 -5.54 11.63 -14.23
N LYS A 226 -4.35 12.15 -13.95
CA LYS A 226 -3.70 13.21 -14.74
C LYS A 226 -2.26 12.83 -15.04
N ASP A 227 -1.72 13.43 -16.08
CA ASP A 227 -0.28 13.39 -16.34
C ASP A 227 0.47 14.21 -15.28
N THR A 228 1.70 13.79 -14.97
CA THR A 228 2.58 14.46 -14.01
C THR A 228 3.81 14.97 -14.74
N TRP A 229 3.95 16.29 -14.86
CA TRP A 229 5.10 16.90 -15.50
C TRP A 229 6.14 17.29 -14.46
N VAL A 230 7.33 16.69 -14.56
CA VAL A 230 8.52 17.09 -13.81
C VAL A 230 9.38 17.92 -14.75
N LEU A 231 9.45 19.22 -14.50
CA LEU A 231 10.25 20.14 -15.30
C LEU A 231 11.70 20.10 -14.79
N TYR A 232 12.65 19.93 -15.71
CA TYR A 232 14.08 19.99 -15.46
C TYR A 232 14.76 20.91 -16.47
#